data_AF-A0A2T5XS82-F1
#
_entry.id   AF-A0A2T5XS82-F1
#
_cell.length_a   1.000
_cell.length_b   1.000
_cell.length_c   1.000
_cell.angle_alpha   90.00
_cell.angle_beta   90.00
_cell.angle_gamma   90.00
#
_symmetry.space_group_name_H-M   'P 1'
#
loop_
_entity.id
_entity.type
_entity.pdbx_description
1 polymer ?
#
loop_
_entity_poly.entity_id
_entity_poly.type
_entity_poly.pdbx_seq_one_letter_code
_entity_poly.pdbx_strand_id
1 'polypeptide(L)'
;MFANLISFEGRIRRAEFAITLILCYFVRSSLLAIFGELNLLSTISSVFLVLIFFSQSVKRLHDMDQTGWLAILPVYNPILLLFVDGTRGKNQYGEDPKGRAPLSETFSTAHQPTPSNFPLPDIPPTEPQPFSTQSSATSTAESYIPLTDYALNADGTVLQQWLNKQITFLNMAVDEQLSQVKTIGRDAFDSCEQLGEVILPLDLLTINRYAFDNCVLLHSIIFPSKMTFVGEYIFGKNCPKVLIFKGRTPPVLEGDFGYNDDRIEVIYVPIGCSEAYREAPSWQKYKRKIF
;
A
#
# COMPACT_ATOMS: atom_id res chain seq x y z
N MET A 1 -9.25 23.18 17.31
CA MET A 1 -8.78 23.58 15.97
C MET A 1 -7.28 23.90 15.95
N PHE A 2 -6.70 24.49 17.02
CA PHE A 2 -5.24 24.59 17.16
C PHE A 2 -4.83 24.28 18.60
N ALA A 3 -4.65 23.01 18.94
CA ALA A 3 -4.02 22.66 20.22
C ALA A 3 -2.50 22.94 20.07
N ASN A 4 -2.00 23.92 20.81
CA ASN A 4 -0.59 24.33 20.90
C ASN A 4 0.13 24.57 19.56
N LEU A 5 0.07 25.82 19.06
CA LEU A 5 0.71 26.26 17.81
C LEU A 5 2.25 26.15 17.79
N ILE A 6 2.90 25.93 18.93
CA ILE A 6 4.37 25.78 19.03
C ILE A 6 4.75 24.41 19.61
N SER A 7 3.80 23.45 19.61
CA SER A 7 4.14 22.06 19.93
C SER A 7 4.62 21.33 18.67
N PHE A 8 5.65 20.50 18.84
CA PHE A 8 6.18 19.59 17.82
C PHE A 8 5.58 18.19 17.91
N GLU A 9 4.77 17.92 18.93
CA GLU A 9 4.15 16.63 19.16
C GLU A 9 2.75 16.55 18.53
N GLY A 10 2.36 15.35 18.14
CA GLY A 10 1.04 15.11 17.55
C GLY A 10 1.01 15.29 16.04
N ARG A 11 -0.21 15.32 15.52
CA ARG A 11 -0.54 15.30 14.10
C ARG A 11 -1.52 16.42 13.76
N ILE A 12 -1.45 16.95 12.56
CA ILE A 12 -2.33 18.04 12.09
C ILE A 12 -3.02 17.68 10.78
N ARG A 13 -4.30 18.08 10.64
CA ARG A 13 -5.07 17.89 9.41
C ARG A 13 -4.50 18.78 8.30
N ARG A 14 -4.56 18.31 7.04
CA ARG A 14 -4.19 19.10 5.86
C ARG A 14 -4.85 20.49 5.81
N ALA A 15 -6.12 20.59 6.20
CA ALA A 15 -6.86 21.85 6.20
C ALA A 15 -6.36 22.82 7.28
N GLU A 16 -6.05 22.33 8.48
CA GLU A 16 -5.50 23.14 9.57
C GLU A 16 -4.09 23.62 9.23
N PHE A 17 -3.29 22.76 8.59
CA PHE A 17 -1.98 23.14 8.05
C PHE A 17 -2.11 24.23 6.98
N ALA A 18 -3.03 24.08 6.01
CA ALA A 18 -3.29 25.08 4.98
C ALA A 18 -3.68 26.44 5.58
N ILE A 19 -4.59 26.45 6.56
CA ILE A 19 -5.01 27.68 7.26
C ILE A 19 -3.81 28.33 7.95
N THR A 20 -2.93 27.54 8.58
CA THR A 20 -1.72 28.06 9.23
C THR A 20 -0.80 28.76 8.21
N LEU A 21 -0.58 28.15 7.05
CA LEU A 21 0.25 28.73 5.99
C LEU A 21 -0.31 30.06 5.49
N ILE A 22 -1.61 30.10 5.21
CA ILE A 22 -2.31 31.30 4.76
C ILE A 22 -2.20 32.41 5.80
N LEU A 23 -2.44 32.07 7.07
CA LEU A 23 -2.39 33.03 8.17
C LEU A 23 -0.96 33.57 8.38
N CYS A 24 0.06 32.70 8.37
CA CYS A 24 1.45 33.13 8.50
C CYS A 24 1.86 34.06 7.35
N TYR A 25 1.49 33.73 6.12
CA TYR A 25 1.75 34.57 4.95
C TYR A 25 1.05 35.95 5.06
N PHE A 26 -0.23 35.95 5.43
CA PHE A 26 -1.01 37.18 5.56
C PHE A 26 -0.48 38.09 6.66
N VAL A 27 -0.18 37.54 7.84
CA VAL A 27 0.39 38.30 8.97
C VAL A 27 1.77 38.84 8.58
N ARG A 28 2.63 38.02 7.96
CA ARG A 28 3.96 38.48 7.50
C ARG A 28 3.88 39.60 6.48
N SER A 29 2.94 39.52 5.53
CA SER A 29 2.73 40.55 4.51
C SER A 29 2.19 41.84 5.11
N SER A 30 1.25 41.74 6.04
CA SER A 30 0.67 42.91 6.73
C SER A 30 1.69 43.62 7.61
N LEU A 31 2.48 42.87 8.39
CA LEU A 31 3.55 43.44 9.21
C LEU A 31 4.62 44.14 8.36
N LEU A 32 4.96 43.57 7.20
CA LEU A 32 5.89 44.18 6.26
C LEU A 32 5.38 45.51 5.73
N ALA A 33 4.11 45.55 5.32
CA ALA A 33 3.49 46.75 4.76
C ALA A 33 3.39 47.89 5.79
N ILE A 34 3.20 47.58 7.07
CA ILE A 34 3.05 48.57 8.14
C ILE A 34 4.40 49.06 8.66
N PHE A 35 5.35 48.15 8.89
CA PHE A 35 6.57 48.45 9.65
C PHE A 35 7.86 48.45 8.82
N GLY A 36 7.84 47.91 7.58
CA GLY A 36 9.03 47.74 6.75
C GLY A 36 9.95 46.58 7.17
N GLU A 37 11.00 46.31 6.39
CA GLU A 37 11.88 45.14 6.58
C GLU A 37 12.82 45.23 7.79
N LEU A 38 13.39 46.41 8.05
CA LEU A 38 14.45 46.59 9.06
C LEU A 38 13.91 46.93 10.46
N ASN A 39 12.60 46.84 10.66
CA ASN A 39 11.98 47.13 11.95
C ASN A 39 12.15 45.95 12.93
N LEU A 40 12.61 46.24 14.16
CA LEU A 40 12.87 45.24 15.19
C LEU A 40 11.62 44.40 15.53
N LEU A 41 10.45 45.04 15.65
CA LEU A 41 9.18 44.36 15.95
C LEU A 41 8.75 43.44 14.80
N SER A 42 8.93 43.90 13.55
CA SER A 42 8.69 43.10 12.34
C SER A 42 9.61 41.88 12.28
N THR A 43 10.88 42.06 12.67
CA THR A 43 11.89 41.00 12.72
C THR A 43 11.57 39.96 13.80
N ILE A 44 11.28 40.39 15.03
CA ILE A 44 10.91 39.49 16.14
C ILE A 44 9.65 38.69 15.79
N SER A 45 8.64 39.36 15.24
CA SER A 45 7.40 38.71 14.81
C SER A 45 7.65 37.70 13.69
N SER A 46 8.57 37.99 12.76
CA SER A 46 8.96 37.06 11.70
C SER A 46 9.60 35.79 12.24
N VAL A 47 10.48 35.89 13.25
CA VAL A 47 11.07 34.72 13.91
C VAL A 47 9.99 33.85 14.57
N PHE A 48 9.01 34.48 15.23
CA PHE A 48 7.90 33.76 15.84
C PHE A 48 7.01 33.04 14.80
N LEU A 49 6.73 33.68 13.66
CA LEU A 49 5.99 33.05 12.56
C LEU A 49 6.75 31.86 11.95
N VAL A 50 8.08 31.94 11.86
CA VAL A 50 8.91 30.81 11.40
C VAL A 50 8.80 29.63 12.38
N LEU A 51 8.79 29.88 13.69
CA LEU A 51 8.61 28.81 14.68
C LEU A 51 7.24 28.12 14.58
N ILE A 52 6.17 28.89 14.37
CA ILE A 52 4.82 28.34 14.15
C ILE A 52 4.80 27.54 12.84
N PHE A 53 5.32 28.11 11.76
CA PHE A 53 5.39 27.42 10.47
C PHE A 53 6.13 26.09 10.58
N PHE A 54 7.28 26.10 11.26
CA PHE A 54 8.12 24.92 11.42
C PHE A 54 7.44 23.84 12.29
N SER A 55 6.85 24.23 13.43
CA SER A 55 6.13 23.30 14.30
C SER A 55 4.94 22.64 13.60
N GLN A 56 4.17 23.39 12.79
CA GLN A 56 3.04 22.83 12.05
C GLN A 56 3.50 21.95 10.88
N SER A 57 4.65 22.26 10.26
CA SER A 57 5.25 21.42 9.22
C SER A 57 5.72 20.08 9.79
N VAL A 58 6.30 20.07 10.99
CA VAL A 58 6.66 18.85 11.73
C VAL A 58 5.43 18.00 12.02
N LYS A 59 4.36 18.59 12.56
CA LYS A 59 3.09 17.88 12.79
C LYS A 59 2.46 17.35 11.51
N ARG A 60 2.66 18.02 10.36
CA ARG A 60 2.17 17.58 9.05
C ARG A 60 2.96 16.37 8.55
N LEU A 61 4.27 16.35 8.74
CA LEU A 61 5.12 15.20 8.45
C LEU A 61 4.79 14.01 9.35
N HIS A 62 4.55 14.24 10.64
CA HIS A 62 4.08 13.23 11.58
C HIS A 62 2.74 12.61 11.15
N ASP A 63 1.83 13.40 10.56
CA ASP A 63 0.59 12.87 9.99
C ASP A 63 0.82 11.92 8.81
N MET A 64 1.98 11.99 8.16
CA MET A 64 2.41 11.12 7.06
C MET A 64 3.37 10.00 7.54
N ASP A 65 3.49 9.83 8.86
CA ASP A 65 4.44 8.89 9.50
C ASP A 65 5.90 9.11 9.08
N GLN A 66 6.26 10.37 8.82
CA GLN A 66 7.61 10.82 8.46
C GLN A 66 8.27 11.55 9.63
N THR A 67 9.61 11.58 9.65
CA THR A 67 10.37 12.28 10.69
C THR A 67 10.24 13.81 10.55
N GLY A 68 10.02 14.51 11.67
CA GLY A 68 9.92 15.97 11.69
C GLY A 68 11.16 16.72 11.17
N TRP A 69 12.35 16.12 11.26
CA TRP A 69 13.61 16.69 10.75
C TRP A 69 13.57 17.06 9.27
N LEU A 70 12.72 16.40 8.48
CA LEU A 70 12.55 16.68 7.06
C LEU A 70 12.00 18.09 6.80
N ALA A 71 11.31 18.71 7.76
CA ALA A 71 10.82 20.09 7.64
C ALA A 71 11.94 21.13 7.51
N ILE A 72 13.19 20.78 7.83
CA ILE A 72 14.36 21.68 7.71
C ILE A 72 14.92 21.66 6.28
N LEU A 73 14.70 20.57 5.53
CA LEU A 73 15.32 20.40 4.23
C LEU A 73 14.64 21.28 3.17
N PRO A 74 15.40 22.08 2.38
CA PRO A 74 14.84 22.96 1.35
C PRO A 74 14.02 22.24 0.27
N VAL A 75 14.29 20.94 0.08
CA VAL A 75 13.59 20.07 -0.88
C VAL A 75 12.14 19.79 -0.44
N TYR A 76 11.85 19.84 0.87
CA TYR A 76 10.50 19.71 1.40
C TYR A 76 9.78 21.05 1.31
N ASN A 77 9.21 21.31 0.14
CA ASN A 77 8.34 22.47 -0.05
C ASN A 77 7.03 22.26 0.75
N PRO A 78 6.66 23.17 1.68
CA PRO A 78 5.43 23.06 2.47
C PRO A 78 4.17 22.98 1.60
N ILE A 79 4.21 23.52 0.38
CA ILE A 79 3.12 23.43 -0.58
C ILE A 79 2.88 21.98 -1.00
N LEU A 80 3.93 21.17 -1.16
CA LEU A 80 3.80 19.76 -1.52
C LEU A 80 3.13 18.95 -0.40
N LEU A 81 3.33 19.33 0.86
CA LEU A 81 2.72 18.68 2.02
C LEU A 81 1.19 18.84 2.08
N LEU A 82 0.62 19.76 1.29
CA LEU A 82 -0.83 19.92 1.14
C LEU A 82 -1.45 18.87 0.21
N PHE A 83 -0.68 18.31 -0.70
CA PHE A 83 -1.16 17.38 -1.73
C PHE A 83 -1.03 15.91 -1.34
N VAL A 84 -0.32 15.60 -0.26
CA VAL A 84 -0.16 14.23 0.23
C VAL A 84 -1.10 13.98 1.41
N ASP A 85 -1.85 12.88 1.37
CA ASP A 85 -2.73 12.49 2.48
C ASP A 85 -1.96 11.86 3.64
N GLY A 86 -2.45 12.09 4.87
CA GLY A 86 -1.89 11.46 6.06
C GLY A 86 -2.35 10.02 6.27
N THR A 87 -1.60 9.27 7.07
CA THR A 87 -1.86 7.88 7.43
C THR A 87 -3.20 7.73 8.15
N ARG A 88 -3.94 6.65 7.88
CA ARG A 88 -5.20 6.34 8.58
C ARG A 88 -4.91 5.61 9.88
N GLY A 89 -5.76 5.80 10.89
CA GLY A 89 -5.57 5.21 12.22
C GLY A 89 -4.39 5.80 12.99
N LYS A 90 -4.09 5.19 14.14
CA LYS A 90 -2.99 5.59 15.01
C LYS A 90 -1.63 5.31 14.36
N ASN A 91 -0.71 6.25 14.47
CA ASN A 91 0.71 6.04 14.14
C ASN A 91 1.60 6.37 15.36
N GLN A 92 2.92 6.32 15.19
CA GLN A 92 3.88 6.55 16.28
C GLN A 92 3.83 7.98 16.87
N TYR A 93 3.22 8.93 16.15
CA TYR A 93 3.09 10.33 16.56
C TYR A 93 1.69 10.69 17.08
N GLY A 94 0.76 9.73 17.13
CA GLY A 94 -0.55 9.89 17.76
C GLY A 94 -1.74 9.40 16.91
N GLU A 95 -2.94 9.70 17.41
CA GLU A 95 -4.22 9.33 16.80
C GLU A 95 -4.46 10.06 15.47
N ASP A 96 -5.21 9.43 14.54
CA ASP A 96 -5.57 10.08 13.26
C ASP A 96 -6.37 11.35 13.55
N PRO A 97 -5.90 12.54 13.11
CA PRO A 97 -6.65 13.77 13.27
C PRO A 97 -8.04 13.71 12.66
N LYS A 98 -8.25 12.91 11.61
CA LYS A 98 -9.56 12.71 10.95
C LYS A 98 -10.39 11.59 11.59
N GLY A 99 -9.85 10.87 12.58
CA GLY A 99 -10.52 9.75 13.25
C GLY A 99 -10.87 8.60 12.31
N ARG A 100 -10.11 8.40 11.21
CA ARG A 100 -10.38 7.29 10.29
C ARG A 100 -9.80 6.02 10.91
N ALA A 101 -10.56 4.93 10.85
CA ALA A 101 -10.06 3.63 11.23
C ALA A 101 -8.83 3.25 10.36
N PRO A 102 -7.87 2.49 10.90
CA PRO A 102 -6.84 1.86 10.10
C PRO A 102 -7.47 1.13 8.91
N LEU A 103 -6.79 1.11 7.76
CA LEU A 103 -7.30 0.38 6.59
C LEU A 103 -7.50 -1.10 6.91
N SER A 104 -6.69 -1.68 7.81
CA SER A 104 -6.85 -3.05 8.30
C SER A 104 -8.17 -3.30 9.04
N GLU A 105 -8.71 -2.31 9.74
CA GLU A 105 -9.95 -2.43 10.51
C GLU A 105 -11.20 -2.05 9.70
N THR A 106 -11.03 -1.19 8.68
CA THR A 106 -12.14 -0.75 7.82
C THR A 106 -12.73 -1.92 7.01
N PHE A 107 -11.95 -2.97 6.76
CA PHE A 107 -12.42 -4.23 6.15
C PHE A 107 -12.92 -5.26 7.17
N SER A 108 -12.74 -5.02 8.47
CA SER A 108 -13.12 -5.97 9.54
C SER A 108 -14.47 -5.63 10.20
N THR A 109 -15.03 -4.44 9.97
CA THR A 109 -16.27 -3.98 10.62
C THR A 109 -17.53 -4.04 9.73
N ALA A 110 -17.51 -4.78 8.63
CA ALA A 110 -18.75 -5.13 7.94
C ALA A 110 -19.47 -6.24 8.74
N HIS A 111 -20.44 -5.78 9.54
CA HIS A 111 -21.50 -6.53 10.26
C HIS A 111 -21.18 -7.22 11.59
N GLN A 112 -21.67 -6.60 12.68
CA GLN A 112 -22.42 -7.34 13.69
C GLN A 112 -23.88 -6.86 13.65
N PRO A 113 -24.84 -7.68 13.19
CA PRO A 113 -26.23 -7.55 13.58
C PRO A 113 -26.37 -8.10 15.01
N THR A 114 -26.88 -7.28 15.91
CA THR A 114 -27.28 -7.69 17.26
C THR A 114 -28.33 -8.81 17.19
N PRO A 115 -28.23 -9.89 17.98
CA PRO A 115 -29.28 -10.90 18.03
C PRO A 115 -30.38 -10.42 18.99
N SER A 116 -31.55 -10.09 18.46
CA SER A 116 -32.74 -9.85 19.30
C SER A 116 -33.96 -10.54 18.70
N ASN A 117 -34.34 -11.64 19.36
CA ASN A 117 -35.59 -12.40 19.29
C ASN A 117 -36.78 -11.75 18.59
N PHE A 118 -37.25 -12.38 17.51
CA PHE A 118 -38.67 -12.39 17.15
C PHE A 118 -39.09 -13.83 16.80
N PRO A 119 -40.29 -14.27 17.18
CA PRO A 119 -40.73 -15.65 17.02
C PRO A 119 -41.09 -15.97 15.56
N LEU A 120 -40.73 -17.16 15.12
CA LEU A 120 -41.10 -17.75 13.83
C LEU A 120 -42.63 -17.90 13.72
N PRO A 121 -43.27 -17.47 12.61
CA PRO A 121 -44.60 -17.94 12.26
C PRO A 121 -44.51 -19.23 11.43
N ASP A 122 -45.35 -20.20 11.80
CA ASP A 122 -45.49 -21.50 11.14
C ASP A 122 -45.94 -21.36 9.67
N ILE A 123 -45.27 -22.08 8.75
CA ILE A 123 -45.76 -22.30 7.38
C ILE A 123 -45.67 -23.80 7.05
N PRO A 124 -46.77 -24.45 6.60
CA PRO A 124 -46.83 -25.88 6.30
C PRO A 124 -46.21 -26.24 4.93
N PRO A 125 -45.92 -27.52 4.65
CA PRO A 125 -45.18 -27.93 3.46
C PRO A 125 -46.11 -28.15 2.27
N THR A 126 -45.73 -27.63 1.08
CA THR A 126 -46.33 -28.04 -0.19
C THR A 126 -45.29 -28.18 -1.30
N GLU A 127 -45.44 -29.28 -2.02
CA GLU A 127 -44.68 -29.97 -3.07
C GLU A 127 -44.47 -29.18 -4.40
N PRO A 128 -43.58 -29.59 -5.34
CA PRO A 128 -42.96 -28.70 -6.33
C PRO A 128 -43.57 -28.72 -7.77
N GLN A 129 -43.08 -27.77 -8.60
CA GLN A 129 -43.02 -27.67 -10.09
C GLN A 129 -43.92 -26.55 -10.73
N PRO A 130 -43.65 -26.02 -11.95
CA PRO A 130 -42.39 -25.59 -12.62
C PRO A 130 -42.48 -24.21 -13.37
N PHE A 131 -41.35 -23.78 -13.95
CA PHE A 131 -41.15 -22.83 -15.10
C PHE A 131 -41.07 -21.29 -14.93
N SER A 132 -39.93 -20.74 -15.41
CA SER A 132 -39.59 -19.39 -15.99
C SER A 132 -40.13 -18.11 -15.33
N THR A 133 -39.40 -17.01 -15.12
CA THR A 133 -38.61 -16.22 -16.09
C THR A 133 -37.86 -15.11 -15.32
N GLN A 134 -36.67 -14.72 -15.80
CA GLN A 134 -35.97 -13.42 -15.66
C GLN A 134 -36.18 -12.54 -14.40
N SER A 135 -35.10 -12.25 -13.69
CA SER A 135 -34.69 -10.85 -13.44
C SER A 135 -33.30 -10.79 -12.80
N SER A 136 -32.47 -9.97 -13.40
CA SER A 136 -31.24 -9.41 -12.84
C SER A 136 -31.45 -8.93 -11.41
N ALA A 137 -30.56 -9.34 -10.51
CA ALA A 137 -30.27 -8.64 -9.28
C ALA A 137 -28.76 -8.75 -9.06
N THR A 138 -28.10 -7.62 -9.27
CA THR A 138 -26.69 -7.36 -8.99
C THR A 138 -26.43 -7.72 -7.53
N SER A 139 -25.88 -8.92 -7.32
CA SER A 139 -25.44 -9.40 -6.03
C SER A 139 -24.13 -8.71 -5.67
N THR A 140 -24.10 -8.14 -4.48
CA THR A 140 -22.92 -7.84 -3.68
C THR A 140 -21.91 -8.99 -3.79
N ALA A 141 -20.94 -8.85 -4.69
CA ALA A 141 -19.89 -9.83 -4.90
C ALA A 141 -18.87 -9.70 -3.76
N GLU A 142 -19.05 -10.53 -2.73
CA GLU A 142 -17.89 -11.15 -2.06
C GLU A 142 -16.95 -11.65 -3.17
N SER A 143 -15.68 -11.30 -3.08
CA SER A 143 -14.67 -11.64 -4.09
C SER A 143 -14.40 -13.14 -4.12
N TYR A 144 -15.34 -13.90 -4.66
CA TYR A 144 -15.27 -15.34 -4.76
C TYR A 144 -14.43 -15.72 -5.99
N ILE A 145 -13.26 -16.29 -5.75
CA ILE A 145 -12.43 -16.87 -6.79
C ILE A 145 -12.91 -18.30 -7.01
N PRO A 146 -13.39 -18.68 -8.22
CA PRO A 146 -13.84 -20.04 -8.48
C PRO A 146 -12.71 -21.06 -8.27
N LEU A 147 -13.00 -22.18 -7.60
CA LEU A 147 -12.05 -23.30 -7.45
C LEU A 147 -11.60 -23.91 -8.79
N THR A 148 -12.32 -23.62 -9.88
CA THR A 148 -11.95 -24.01 -11.25
C THR A 148 -10.86 -23.14 -11.86
N ASP A 149 -10.55 -21.99 -11.26
CA ASP A 149 -9.62 -21.01 -11.82
C ASP A 149 -8.17 -21.31 -11.41
N TYR A 150 -7.95 -22.26 -10.50
CA TYR A 150 -6.63 -22.62 -10.02
C TYR A 150 -6.52 -24.09 -9.59
N ALA A 151 -5.28 -24.59 -9.54
CA ALA A 151 -4.94 -25.91 -9.04
C ALA A 151 -3.93 -25.75 -7.88
N LEU A 152 -4.31 -26.26 -6.71
CA LEU A 152 -3.41 -26.40 -5.57
C LEU A 152 -2.93 -27.85 -5.46
N ASN A 153 -1.79 -28.04 -4.79
CA ASN A 153 -1.39 -29.37 -4.35
C ASN A 153 -2.30 -29.91 -3.24
N ALA A 154 -2.10 -31.18 -2.86
CA ALA A 154 -2.97 -31.88 -1.91
C ALA A 154 -3.12 -31.22 -0.52
N ASP A 155 -2.11 -30.47 -0.06
CA ASP A 155 -2.13 -29.79 1.24
C ASP A 155 -2.50 -28.29 1.15
N GLY A 156 -2.76 -27.77 -0.06
CA GLY A 156 -3.13 -26.36 -0.28
C GLY A 156 -1.98 -25.35 -0.15
N THR A 157 -0.75 -25.79 0.11
CA THR A 157 0.38 -24.88 0.37
C THR A 157 1.10 -24.42 -0.90
N VAL A 158 0.88 -25.10 -2.03
CA VAL A 158 1.52 -24.81 -3.32
C VAL A 158 0.47 -24.53 -4.38
N LEU A 159 0.50 -23.33 -4.95
CA LEU A 159 -0.24 -23.03 -6.17
C LEU A 159 0.49 -23.66 -7.36
N GLN A 160 -0.07 -24.73 -7.92
CA GLN A 160 0.53 -25.45 -9.03
C GLN A 160 0.27 -24.74 -10.36
N GLN A 161 -0.95 -24.26 -10.57
CA GLN A 161 -1.32 -23.62 -11.83
C GLN A 161 -2.53 -22.69 -11.66
N TRP A 162 -2.51 -21.57 -12.36
CA TRP A 162 -3.65 -20.68 -12.58
C TRP A 162 -4.23 -20.95 -13.97
N LEU A 163 -5.50 -21.30 -14.00
CA LEU A 163 -6.21 -21.79 -15.18
C LEU A 163 -6.96 -20.67 -15.92
N ASN A 164 -7.47 -19.67 -15.20
CA ASN A 164 -8.20 -18.56 -15.81
C ASN A 164 -7.25 -17.53 -16.45
N LYS A 165 -7.01 -17.64 -17.76
CA LYS A 165 -6.10 -16.75 -18.51
C LYS A 165 -6.66 -15.36 -18.80
N GLN A 166 -7.93 -15.11 -18.50
CA GLN A 166 -8.59 -13.81 -18.69
C GLN A 166 -8.57 -12.95 -17.42
N ILE A 167 -7.92 -13.42 -16.35
CA ILE A 167 -7.80 -12.67 -15.10
C ILE A 167 -7.03 -11.37 -15.32
N THR A 168 -7.55 -10.26 -14.81
CA THR A 168 -6.91 -8.94 -14.90
C THR A 168 -6.37 -8.44 -13.57
N PHE A 169 -7.09 -8.74 -12.48
CA PHE A 169 -6.72 -8.44 -11.11
C PHE A 169 -6.96 -9.68 -10.25
N LEU A 170 -5.94 -10.10 -9.50
CA LEU A 170 -6.04 -11.23 -8.59
C LEU A 170 -5.63 -10.81 -7.18
N ASN A 171 -6.51 -11.03 -6.20
CA ASN A 171 -6.18 -10.86 -4.80
C ASN A 171 -6.17 -12.22 -4.08
N MET A 172 -4.98 -12.82 -3.94
CA MET A 172 -4.82 -14.09 -3.25
C MET A 172 -4.91 -13.95 -1.73
N ALA A 173 -4.65 -12.75 -1.19
CA ALA A 173 -4.53 -12.54 0.25
C ALA A 173 -5.88 -12.55 0.99
N VAL A 174 -6.98 -12.37 0.27
CA VAL A 174 -8.35 -12.35 0.84
C VAL A 174 -9.10 -13.66 0.65
N ASP A 175 -8.60 -14.55 -0.21
CA ASP A 175 -9.21 -15.84 -0.49
C ASP A 175 -8.85 -16.87 0.59
N GLU A 176 -9.83 -17.66 1.01
CA GLU A 176 -9.68 -18.61 2.12
C GLU A 176 -8.57 -19.64 1.88
N GLN A 177 -8.44 -20.15 0.64
CA GLN A 177 -7.46 -21.17 0.30
C GLN A 177 -6.14 -20.53 -0.17
N LEU A 178 -6.21 -19.55 -1.06
CA LEU A 178 -5.02 -18.92 -1.64
C LEU A 178 -4.22 -18.12 -0.61
N SER A 179 -4.86 -17.59 0.44
CA SER A 179 -4.14 -16.90 1.54
C SER A 179 -3.21 -17.81 2.32
N GLN A 180 -3.42 -19.13 2.27
CA GLN A 180 -2.59 -20.14 2.93
C GLN A 180 -1.41 -20.62 2.08
N VAL A 181 -1.39 -20.29 0.78
CA VAL A 181 -0.31 -20.68 -0.14
C VAL A 181 1.02 -20.10 0.35
N LYS A 182 2.01 -20.99 0.49
CA LYS A 182 3.39 -20.65 0.87
C LYS A 182 4.34 -20.64 -0.33
N THR A 183 3.99 -21.35 -1.40
CA THR A 183 4.80 -21.46 -2.61
C THR A 183 3.97 -21.23 -3.86
N ILE A 184 4.43 -20.35 -4.75
CA ILE A 184 3.95 -20.30 -6.13
C ILE A 184 4.82 -21.25 -6.95
N GLY A 185 4.16 -22.23 -7.55
CA GLY A 185 4.76 -23.29 -8.34
C GLY A 185 5.44 -22.78 -9.60
N ARG A 186 6.21 -23.68 -10.22
CA ARG A 186 6.82 -23.44 -11.52
C ARG A 186 5.71 -23.23 -12.56
N ASP A 187 5.87 -22.22 -13.42
CA ASP A 187 4.92 -21.89 -14.50
C ASP A 187 3.47 -21.57 -14.02
N ALA A 188 3.27 -21.27 -12.72
CA ALA A 188 1.93 -21.20 -12.12
C ALA A 188 1.01 -20.18 -12.81
N PHE A 189 1.48 -18.98 -13.13
CA PHE A 189 0.76 -17.95 -13.88
C PHE A 189 1.27 -17.80 -15.32
N ASP A 190 1.90 -18.83 -15.90
CA ASP A 190 2.36 -18.74 -17.28
C ASP A 190 1.20 -18.38 -18.22
N SER A 191 1.45 -17.44 -19.14
CA SER A 191 0.51 -17.00 -20.18
C SER A 191 -0.78 -16.38 -19.63
N CYS A 192 -0.75 -15.83 -18.41
CA CYS A 192 -1.76 -14.92 -17.88
C CYS A 192 -1.56 -13.51 -18.45
N GLU A 193 -1.67 -13.37 -19.77
CA GLU A 193 -1.33 -12.14 -20.50
C GLU A 193 -2.14 -10.92 -20.04
N GLN A 194 -3.38 -11.14 -19.59
CA GLN A 194 -4.28 -10.08 -19.13
C GLN A 194 -4.02 -9.65 -17.68
N LEU A 195 -3.21 -10.39 -16.91
CA LEU A 195 -2.96 -10.12 -15.50
C LEU A 195 -2.15 -8.83 -15.35
N GLY A 196 -2.83 -7.77 -14.91
CA GLY A 196 -2.24 -6.46 -14.68
C GLY A 196 -1.76 -6.25 -13.25
N GLU A 197 -2.41 -6.89 -12.29
CA GLU A 197 -2.09 -6.75 -10.86
C GLU A 197 -2.39 -8.04 -10.10
N VAL A 198 -1.46 -8.41 -9.21
CA VAL A 198 -1.59 -9.55 -8.30
C VAL A 198 -1.19 -9.15 -6.88
N ILE A 199 -2.05 -9.46 -5.92
CA ILE A 199 -1.77 -9.33 -4.48
C ILE A 199 -1.45 -10.71 -3.95
N LEU A 200 -0.19 -10.89 -3.57
CA LEU A 200 0.35 -12.15 -3.05
C LEU A 200 -0.03 -12.38 -1.58
N PRO A 201 -0.10 -13.65 -1.11
CA PRO A 201 -0.35 -13.97 0.29
C PRO A 201 0.73 -13.39 1.23
N LEU A 202 0.32 -12.91 2.40
CA LEU A 202 1.21 -12.30 3.40
C LEU A 202 2.35 -13.22 3.85
N ASP A 203 2.07 -14.53 3.90
CA ASP A 203 2.98 -15.56 4.36
C ASP A 203 3.67 -16.33 3.23
N LEU A 204 3.61 -15.83 1.99
CA LEU A 204 4.29 -16.46 0.87
C LEU A 204 5.81 -16.45 1.10
N LEU A 205 6.44 -17.62 0.96
CA LEU A 205 7.87 -17.83 1.19
C LEU A 205 8.65 -17.94 -0.12
N THR A 206 8.05 -18.59 -1.12
CA THR A 206 8.76 -19.06 -2.31
C THR A 206 7.98 -18.75 -3.59
N ILE A 207 8.67 -18.27 -4.62
CA ILE A 207 8.16 -18.23 -5.99
C ILE A 207 9.16 -18.97 -6.88
N ASN A 208 8.70 -19.99 -7.60
CA ASN A 208 9.55 -20.82 -8.43
C ASN A 208 9.73 -20.29 -9.85
N ARG A 209 10.60 -20.94 -10.61
CA ARG A 209 11.00 -20.54 -11.97
C ARG A 209 9.79 -20.34 -12.88
N TYR A 210 9.85 -19.30 -13.72
CA TYR A 210 8.82 -18.98 -14.73
C TYR A 210 7.40 -18.77 -14.19
N ALA A 211 7.23 -18.54 -12.88
CA ALA A 211 5.92 -18.43 -12.25
C ALA A 211 4.99 -17.38 -12.88
N PHE A 212 5.51 -16.33 -13.51
CA PHE A 212 4.78 -15.26 -14.20
C PHE A 212 5.29 -15.05 -15.62
N ASP A 213 5.75 -16.11 -16.31
CA ASP A 213 6.13 -15.98 -17.71
C ASP A 213 4.93 -15.54 -18.58
N ASN A 214 5.20 -14.72 -19.59
CA ASN A 214 4.18 -14.17 -20.49
C ASN A 214 3.04 -13.36 -19.83
N CYS A 215 3.20 -12.89 -18.58
CA CYS A 215 2.31 -11.90 -17.96
C CYS A 215 2.59 -10.48 -18.49
N VAL A 216 2.21 -10.21 -19.75
CA VAL A 216 2.61 -8.98 -20.48
C VAL A 216 2.10 -7.67 -19.89
N LEU A 217 0.96 -7.69 -19.19
CA LEU A 217 0.36 -6.51 -18.56
C LEU A 217 0.79 -6.29 -17.10
N LEU A 218 1.62 -7.16 -16.52
CA LEU A 218 2.07 -7.03 -15.14
C LEU A 218 3.20 -5.99 -15.05
N HIS A 219 2.82 -4.73 -14.77
CA HIS A 219 3.76 -3.60 -14.77
C HIS A 219 4.57 -3.47 -13.47
N SER A 220 3.99 -3.96 -12.37
CA SER A 220 4.62 -3.99 -11.05
C SER A 220 4.15 -5.20 -10.25
N ILE A 221 4.94 -5.59 -9.25
CA ILE A 221 4.55 -6.62 -8.30
C ILE A 221 5.14 -6.33 -6.92
N ILE A 222 4.36 -6.67 -5.88
CA ILE A 222 4.75 -6.50 -4.49
C ILE A 222 5.01 -7.87 -3.88
N PHE A 223 6.27 -8.10 -3.51
CA PHE A 223 6.71 -9.30 -2.80
C PHE A 223 6.52 -9.13 -1.29
N PRO A 224 5.89 -10.09 -0.60
CA PRO A 224 5.58 -10.01 0.83
C PRO A 224 6.83 -10.07 1.71
N SER A 225 6.67 -9.72 2.99
CA SER A 225 7.82 -9.50 3.89
C SER A 225 8.54 -10.77 4.34
N LYS A 226 7.87 -11.93 4.25
CA LYS A 226 8.40 -13.24 4.67
C LYS A 226 9.06 -14.03 3.55
N MET A 227 9.17 -13.43 2.36
CA MET A 227 9.75 -14.12 1.21
C MET A 227 11.21 -14.47 1.45
N THR A 228 11.58 -15.73 1.18
CA THR A 228 12.93 -16.27 1.40
C THR A 228 13.61 -16.70 0.10
N PHE A 229 12.85 -17.05 -0.93
CA PHE A 229 13.39 -17.55 -2.20
C PHE A 229 12.61 -17.05 -3.42
N VAL A 230 13.36 -16.68 -4.46
CA VAL A 230 12.85 -16.34 -5.78
C VAL A 230 13.63 -17.12 -6.83
N GLY A 231 12.91 -17.91 -7.62
CA GLY A 231 13.48 -18.74 -8.67
C GLY A 231 14.04 -17.93 -9.84
N GLU A 232 14.79 -18.61 -10.69
CA GLU A 232 15.29 -18.03 -11.93
C GLU A 232 14.15 -17.74 -12.94
N TYR A 233 14.25 -16.60 -13.61
CA TYR A 233 13.36 -16.16 -14.68
C TYR A 233 11.86 -16.15 -14.32
N ILE A 234 11.51 -15.72 -13.11
CA ILE A 234 10.09 -15.68 -12.69
C ILE A 234 9.18 -14.90 -13.64
N PHE A 235 9.69 -13.90 -14.36
CA PHE A 235 8.91 -13.13 -15.35
C PHE A 235 9.20 -13.53 -16.81
N GLY A 236 10.08 -14.52 -17.00
CA GLY A 236 10.55 -14.99 -18.30
C GLY A 236 10.86 -13.85 -19.26
N LYS A 237 10.05 -13.70 -20.31
CA LYS A 237 10.29 -12.67 -21.36
C LYS A 237 9.70 -11.30 -21.06
N ASN A 238 9.00 -11.09 -19.96
CA ASN A 238 8.27 -9.85 -19.70
C ASN A 238 8.47 -9.35 -18.26
N CYS A 239 9.67 -8.82 -17.98
CA CYS A 239 9.94 -8.23 -16.68
C CYS A 239 9.10 -6.96 -16.42
N PRO A 240 8.47 -6.85 -15.23
CA PRO A 240 7.86 -5.61 -14.74
C PRO A 240 8.89 -4.49 -14.64
N LYS A 241 8.43 -3.23 -14.72
CA LYS A 241 9.31 -2.06 -14.56
C LYS A 241 9.65 -1.80 -13.11
N VAL A 242 8.72 -2.12 -12.20
CA VAL A 242 8.82 -1.80 -10.78
C VAL A 242 8.66 -3.07 -9.95
N LEU A 243 9.66 -3.38 -9.14
CA LEU A 243 9.59 -4.45 -8.15
C LEU A 243 9.57 -3.85 -6.75
N ILE A 244 8.74 -4.38 -5.86
CA ILE A 244 8.66 -3.88 -4.47
C ILE A 244 8.82 -5.06 -3.52
N PHE A 245 9.92 -5.11 -2.77
CA PHE A 245 10.13 -6.12 -1.74
C PHE A 245 9.80 -5.52 -0.36
N LYS A 246 8.93 -6.21 0.39
CA LYS A 246 8.58 -5.80 1.77
C LYS A 246 9.49 -6.42 2.83
N GLY A 247 10.34 -7.38 2.45
CA GLY A 247 11.24 -8.08 3.36
C GLY A 247 12.42 -7.20 3.78
N ARG A 248 12.81 -7.27 5.06
CA ARG A 248 14.00 -6.56 5.56
C ARG A 248 15.30 -7.23 5.14
N THR A 249 15.24 -8.55 4.92
CA THR A 249 16.34 -9.37 4.42
C THR A 249 16.11 -9.71 2.96
N PRO A 250 17.14 -9.62 2.10
CA PRO A 250 17.01 -10.03 0.70
C PRO A 250 16.72 -11.53 0.59
N PRO A 251 15.67 -11.95 -0.14
CA PRO A 251 15.49 -13.36 -0.46
C PRO A 251 16.64 -13.83 -1.37
N VAL A 252 16.90 -15.14 -1.33
CA VAL A 252 17.86 -15.77 -2.25
C VAL A 252 17.27 -15.71 -3.66
N LEU A 253 18.01 -15.11 -4.60
CA LEU A 253 17.69 -15.20 -6.02
C LEU A 253 18.50 -16.35 -6.61
N GLU A 254 17.81 -17.30 -7.23
CA GLU A 254 18.46 -18.43 -7.92
C GLU A 254 19.20 -17.97 -9.20
N GLY A 255 18.72 -16.90 -9.82
CA GLY A 255 19.29 -16.31 -11.03
C GLY A 255 18.68 -14.95 -11.33
N ASP A 256 18.54 -14.63 -12.61
CA ASP A 256 17.98 -13.35 -13.04
C ASP A 256 16.44 -13.35 -13.00
N PHE A 257 15.82 -12.18 -12.91
CA PHE A 257 14.35 -12.04 -12.87
C PHE A 257 13.66 -12.42 -14.20
N GLY A 258 14.38 -12.31 -15.32
CA GLY A 258 13.91 -12.68 -16.65
C GLY A 258 14.96 -12.42 -17.73
N TYR A 259 14.66 -12.80 -18.97
CA TYR A 259 15.55 -12.61 -20.12
C TYR A 259 15.77 -11.14 -20.50
N ASN A 260 14.84 -10.26 -20.10
CA ASN A 260 14.86 -8.83 -20.38
C ASN A 260 14.76 -7.99 -19.10
N ASP A 261 15.43 -8.44 -18.05
CA ASP A 261 15.50 -7.78 -16.74
C ASP A 261 16.16 -6.39 -16.77
N ASP A 262 16.78 -6.01 -17.89
CA ASP A 262 17.13 -4.63 -18.21
C ASP A 262 15.94 -3.67 -18.15
N ARG A 263 14.71 -4.15 -18.45
CA ARG A 263 13.45 -3.38 -18.34
C ARG A 263 13.07 -2.97 -16.93
N ILE A 264 13.61 -3.65 -15.91
CA ILE A 264 13.38 -3.26 -14.52
C ILE A 264 14.02 -1.88 -14.34
N GLU A 265 13.21 -0.88 -14.04
CA GLU A 265 13.66 0.49 -13.83
C GLU A 265 14.07 0.68 -12.36
N VAL A 266 13.33 0.08 -11.43
CA VAL A 266 13.51 0.28 -9.99
C VAL A 266 13.06 -0.93 -9.17
N ILE A 267 13.79 -1.19 -8.10
CA ILE A 267 13.50 -2.16 -7.06
C ILE A 267 13.44 -1.41 -5.73
N TYR A 268 12.24 -1.31 -5.15
CA TYR A 268 12.05 -0.69 -3.84
C TYR A 268 12.18 -1.73 -2.73
N VAL A 269 12.93 -1.39 -1.69
CA VAL A 269 13.07 -2.20 -0.48
C VAL A 269 12.71 -1.36 0.76
N PRO A 270 12.53 -1.96 1.95
CA PRO A 270 12.23 -1.18 3.15
C PRO A 270 13.37 -0.22 3.48
N ILE A 271 13.02 0.94 4.06
CA ILE A 271 14.00 1.95 4.44
C ILE A 271 15.09 1.37 5.34
N GLY A 272 16.34 1.72 5.07
CA GLY A 272 17.51 1.18 5.79
C GLY A 272 17.95 -0.22 5.37
N CYS A 273 17.27 -0.89 4.44
CA CYS A 273 17.64 -2.24 3.99
C CYS A 273 18.37 -2.25 2.63
N SER A 274 18.45 -1.12 1.91
CA SER A 274 19.01 -1.06 0.55
C SER A 274 20.48 -1.47 0.48
N GLU A 275 21.29 -1.18 1.49
CA GLU A 275 22.68 -1.64 1.58
C GLU A 275 22.76 -3.17 1.66
N ALA A 276 22.02 -3.79 2.59
CA ALA A 276 21.97 -5.24 2.72
C ALA A 276 21.53 -5.96 1.42
N TYR A 277 20.56 -5.39 0.71
CA TYR A 277 20.16 -5.89 -0.60
C TYR A 277 21.24 -5.71 -1.67
N ARG A 278 21.94 -4.56 -1.71
CA ARG A 278 23.01 -4.30 -2.68
C ARG A 278 24.26 -5.15 -2.44
N GLU A 279 24.52 -5.56 -1.20
CA GLU A 279 25.65 -6.39 -0.83
C GLU A 279 25.37 -7.90 -1.01
N ALA A 280 24.10 -8.31 -1.02
CA ALA A 280 23.73 -9.70 -1.16
C ALA A 280 24.28 -10.29 -2.50
N PRO A 281 24.93 -11.48 -2.47
CA PRO A 281 25.62 -12.04 -3.64
C PRO A 281 24.71 -12.19 -4.87
N SER A 282 23.48 -12.66 -4.68
CA SER A 282 22.52 -12.88 -5.76
C SER A 282 21.90 -11.59 -6.32
N TRP A 283 22.11 -10.45 -5.68
CA TRP A 283 21.51 -9.16 -6.02
C TRP A 283 22.47 -8.18 -6.71
N GLN A 284 23.75 -8.56 -6.85
CA GLN A 284 24.81 -7.68 -7.36
C GLN A 284 24.50 -7.08 -8.74
N LYS A 285 23.83 -7.82 -9.62
CA LYS A 285 23.39 -7.34 -10.95
C LYS A 285 22.47 -6.13 -10.84
N TYR A 286 21.59 -6.11 -9.84
CA TYR A 286 20.54 -5.10 -9.67
C TYR A 286 20.93 -3.95 -8.75
N LYS A 287 22.15 -3.91 -8.21
CA LYS A 287 22.57 -2.95 -7.17
C LYS A 287 22.26 -1.47 -7.47
N ARG A 288 22.33 -1.08 -8.76
CA ARG A 288 22.06 0.30 -9.22
C ARG A 288 20.58 0.63 -9.34
N LYS A 289 19.73 -0.39 -9.31
CA LYS A 289 18.26 -0.30 -9.43
C LYS A 289 17.58 -0.39 -8.05
N ILE A 290 18.31 -0.64 -6.96
CA ILE A 290 17.76 -0.84 -5.61
C ILE A 290 17.71 0.48 -4.84
N PHE A 291 16.54 0.84 -4.28
CA PHE A 291 16.30 2.08 -3.53
C PHE A 291 15.59 1.80 -2.19
#